data_AF-A0A973Q660-F1
#
_entry.id   AF-A0A973Q660-F1
#
_cell.length_a   1.000
_cell.length_b   1.000
_cell.length_c   1.000
_cell.angle_alpha   90.00
_cell.angle_beta   90.00
_cell.angle_gamma   90.00
#
_symmetry.space_group_name_H-M   'P 1'
#
loop_
_entity.id
_entity.type
_entity.pdbx_description
1 polymer ?
#
loop_
_entity_poly.entity_id
_entity_poly.type
_entity_poly.pdbx_seq_one_letter_code
_entity_poly.pdbx_strand_id
1 'polypeptide(L)'
;MPRTALLVSAAVLAALLSPTVSQAADDPAPVPVDRFEGEVPFASQPAEGIFTWGSDSDDPPALQLTARPDAPEGEKVLTGTYDISGYGGFTHDFAATAPGHDWSAHQGIRFWWDGQDNGKKIAFEIKDGGANGEASELWTTSFTDDFTGWKQIEIPFTDFVYRTDYQPVGGIDHVLGLTSMWGYAVTLPVGVKGQFAMDDVELYGKADQSLRASVTTDAAVHPVKEGGTATVKVTLATTGSAPVEEPVTVAYETAGGTAEPGKDYVPASGTLTFPAGTASGTSRTVTVRTLRDKAAEPAETIPLKLTVTGAKPPAETPQVVVDAHGLPYLDPKLPVKKRVADLLSRMSLEEKAGQMTQAERGAVGEGGDVAAYDLGSLLSGGGSTPTPNTPAAWAKMIDGFQLRAQATRFQIPLIYGVDAVHGHNNLVGATIMPHNVGIGATRDPSLAEKAGAVTASEVRATGIPWDFAPCLCVSRDERWGRSYESFGEDPALVTSMETVVQGLQGAANGGDLKRNDKVLATAKHFVGDGGTEYGSSTTGTYTIDQGVTKVTRQQLEAVHLAPYQSAVDRGV
;
A
#
# COMPACT_ATOMS: atom_id res chain seq x y z
N MET A 1 -94.78 -27.67 -23.65
CA MET A 1 -94.35 -26.26 -23.55
C MET A 1 -93.05 -26.23 -22.75
N PRO A 2 -92.07 -25.40 -23.14
CA PRO A 2 -90.97 -25.87 -24.00
C PRO A 2 -89.55 -25.51 -23.49
N ARG A 3 -88.54 -26.13 -24.16
CA ARG A 3 -87.21 -25.61 -24.60
C ARG A 3 -86.34 -24.89 -23.53
N THR A 4 -85.03 -25.10 -23.45
CA THR A 4 -84.04 -24.82 -24.52
C THR A 4 -82.66 -25.29 -24.05
N ALA A 5 -81.88 -25.86 -24.96
CA ALA A 5 -80.45 -26.11 -24.78
C ALA A 5 -79.65 -24.80 -24.86
N LEU A 6 -78.53 -24.70 -24.14
CA LEU A 6 -77.43 -23.80 -24.48
C LEU A 6 -76.10 -24.46 -24.13
N LEU A 7 -75.34 -24.78 -25.18
CA LEU A 7 -73.91 -25.01 -25.17
C LEU A 7 -73.20 -23.68 -24.86
N VAL A 8 -72.23 -23.69 -23.94
CA VAL A 8 -71.18 -22.68 -23.90
C VAL A 8 -69.84 -23.39 -23.75
N SER A 9 -69.07 -23.35 -24.83
CA SER A 9 -67.64 -23.67 -24.88
C SER A 9 -66.86 -22.60 -24.13
N ALA A 10 -66.01 -22.99 -23.18
CA ALA A 10 -64.98 -22.11 -22.63
C ALA A 10 -63.62 -22.70 -22.98
N ALA A 11 -62.93 -22.01 -23.89
CA ALA A 11 -61.60 -22.35 -24.37
C ALA A 11 -60.56 -22.18 -23.26
N VAL A 12 -59.66 -23.15 -23.17
CA VAL A 12 -58.44 -23.10 -22.37
C VAL A 12 -57.48 -22.14 -23.08
N LEU A 13 -57.19 -20.98 -22.48
CA LEU A 13 -56.10 -20.11 -22.89
C LEU A 13 -54.91 -20.37 -21.96
N ALA A 14 -54.02 -21.26 -22.39
CA ALA A 14 -52.68 -21.37 -21.80
C ALA A 14 -51.87 -20.18 -22.30
N ALA A 15 -51.72 -19.16 -21.46
CA ALA A 15 -50.76 -18.09 -21.70
C ALA A 15 -49.35 -18.64 -21.46
N LEU A 16 -48.64 -18.92 -22.54
CA LEU A 16 -47.19 -19.10 -22.55
C LEU A 16 -46.56 -17.78 -22.06
N LEU A 17 -46.10 -17.77 -20.81
CA LEU A 17 -45.15 -16.78 -20.33
C LEU A 17 -43.82 -17.08 -21.00
N SER A 18 -43.55 -16.42 -22.12
CA SER A 18 -42.18 -16.29 -22.62
C SER A 18 -41.40 -15.47 -21.59
N PRO A 19 -40.25 -15.96 -21.07
CA PRO A 19 -39.36 -15.09 -20.32
C PRO A 19 -38.86 -14.01 -21.29
N THR A 20 -39.22 -12.77 -21.02
CA THR A 20 -38.60 -11.60 -21.64
C THR A 20 -37.13 -11.60 -21.26
N VAL A 21 -36.27 -12.02 -22.18
CA VAL A 21 -34.85 -11.70 -22.17
C VAL A 21 -34.75 -10.18 -22.31
N SER A 22 -34.65 -9.49 -21.19
CA SER A 22 -34.36 -8.06 -21.13
C SER A 22 -33.02 -7.90 -20.42
N GLN A 23 -31.94 -8.31 -21.09
CA GLN A 23 -30.58 -8.07 -20.61
C GLN A 23 -29.54 -7.98 -21.75
N ALA A 24 -29.95 -7.63 -22.98
CA ALA A 24 -29.05 -7.62 -24.14
C ALA A 24 -29.05 -6.30 -24.94
N ALA A 25 -29.61 -5.22 -24.39
CA ALA A 25 -29.81 -3.97 -25.14
C ALA A 25 -28.71 -2.90 -24.95
N ASP A 26 -27.79 -3.07 -23.99
CA ASP A 26 -26.79 -2.04 -23.61
C ASP A 26 -25.32 -2.48 -23.69
N ASP A 27 -25.02 -3.73 -24.06
CA ASP A 27 -23.62 -4.16 -24.17
C ASP A 27 -22.99 -3.71 -25.50
N PRO A 28 -21.76 -3.15 -25.48
CA PRO A 28 -21.02 -2.87 -26.70
C PRO A 28 -20.74 -4.17 -27.46
N ALA A 29 -20.64 -4.06 -28.79
CA ALA A 29 -20.19 -5.18 -29.61
C ALA A 29 -18.78 -5.61 -29.16
N PRO A 30 -18.51 -6.92 -29.09
CA PRO A 30 -17.19 -7.40 -28.74
C PRO A 30 -16.10 -6.85 -29.66
N VAL A 31 -14.92 -6.59 -29.10
CA VAL A 31 -13.78 -6.03 -29.83
C VAL A 31 -12.68 -7.09 -29.91
N PRO A 32 -12.31 -7.57 -31.12
CA PRO A 32 -11.29 -8.60 -31.25
C PRO A 32 -9.92 -8.06 -30.82
N VAL A 33 -9.22 -8.85 -30.01
CA VAL A 33 -7.81 -8.68 -29.66
C VAL A 33 -6.96 -9.56 -30.58
N ASP A 34 -7.28 -10.85 -30.70
CA ASP A 34 -6.66 -11.75 -31.66
C ASP A 34 -7.65 -12.86 -32.05
N ARG A 35 -7.78 -13.11 -33.36
CA ARG A 35 -8.68 -14.13 -33.91
C ARG A 35 -7.96 -15.41 -34.31
N PHE A 36 -6.63 -15.41 -34.28
CA PHE A 36 -5.80 -16.54 -34.69
C PHE A 36 -6.00 -17.03 -36.15
N GLU A 37 -6.41 -16.14 -37.05
CA GLU A 37 -6.55 -16.44 -38.49
C GLU A 37 -5.27 -16.14 -39.30
N GLY A 38 -4.30 -15.49 -38.67
CA GLY A 38 -2.99 -15.14 -39.21
C GLY A 38 -2.74 -13.64 -39.35
N GLU A 39 -3.57 -12.81 -38.72
CA GLU A 39 -3.40 -11.36 -38.64
C GLU A 39 -2.22 -10.99 -37.74
N VAL A 40 -2.10 -11.67 -36.60
CA VAL A 40 -0.99 -11.50 -35.66
C VAL A 40 0.11 -12.53 -35.98
N PRO A 41 1.35 -12.10 -36.29
CA PRO A 41 2.42 -13.01 -36.62
C PRO A 41 3.04 -13.65 -35.37
N PHE A 42 3.72 -14.79 -35.55
CA PHE A 42 4.65 -15.28 -34.53
C PHE A 42 5.92 -14.41 -34.53
N ALA A 43 5.96 -13.41 -33.64
CA ALA A 43 7.02 -12.43 -33.52
C ALA A 43 7.13 -11.94 -32.06
N SER A 44 8.30 -11.43 -31.70
CA SER A 44 8.53 -10.76 -30.40
C SER A 44 8.58 -9.23 -30.58
N GLN A 45 8.50 -8.50 -29.47
CA GLN A 45 8.73 -7.06 -29.43
C GLN A 45 10.03 -6.66 -30.18
N PRO A 46 10.06 -5.49 -30.86
CA PRO A 46 9.11 -4.37 -30.77
C PRO A 46 7.88 -4.47 -31.68
N ALA A 47 7.78 -5.51 -32.51
CA ALA A 47 6.61 -5.73 -33.35
C ALA A 47 5.46 -6.35 -32.55
N GLU A 48 4.23 -6.16 -33.01
CA GLU A 48 3.08 -6.93 -32.53
C GLU A 48 3.29 -8.41 -32.89
N GLY A 49 2.98 -9.30 -31.95
CA GLY A 49 3.13 -10.73 -32.21
C GLY A 49 2.87 -11.66 -31.03
N ILE A 50 2.82 -12.95 -31.38
CA ILE A 50 2.75 -14.06 -30.43
C ILE A 50 4.14 -14.69 -30.30
N PHE A 51 4.63 -14.84 -29.06
CA PHE A 51 5.92 -15.49 -28.80
C PHE A 51 5.89 -16.29 -27.49
N THR A 52 6.85 -17.19 -27.34
CA THR A 52 6.90 -18.16 -26.25
C THR A 52 8.08 -17.92 -25.33
N TRP A 53 7.94 -18.37 -24.08
CA TRP A 53 8.94 -18.19 -23.03
C TRP A 53 8.90 -19.37 -22.06
N GLY A 54 10.00 -19.58 -21.33
CA GLY A 54 10.18 -20.72 -20.42
C GLY A 54 11.39 -20.58 -19.51
N SER A 55 11.49 -21.43 -18.47
CA SER A 55 12.64 -21.46 -17.55
C SER A 55 13.91 -22.02 -18.18
N ASP A 56 13.77 -22.91 -19.15
CA ASP A 56 14.88 -23.45 -19.94
C ASP A 56 14.56 -23.49 -21.44
N SER A 57 15.39 -24.20 -22.23
CA SER A 57 15.25 -24.28 -23.69
C SER A 57 14.14 -25.21 -24.16
N ASP A 58 13.65 -26.11 -23.29
CA ASP A 58 12.65 -27.13 -23.61
C ASP A 58 11.25 -26.70 -23.14
N ASP A 59 11.17 -25.78 -22.18
CA ASP A 59 9.93 -25.25 -21.63
C ASP A 59 9.07 -24.38 -22.57
N PRO A 60 9.59 -23.57 -23.52
CA PRO A 60 8.74 -22.75 -24.36
C PRO A 60 7.79 -23.63 -25.21
N PRO A 61 6.45 -23.43 -25.15
CA PRO A 61 5.52 -24.24 -25.92
C PRO A 61 5.77 -24.12 -27.43
N ALA A 62 5.45 -25.18 -28.18
CA ALA A 62 5.44 -25.13 -29.63
C ALA A 62 4.05 -24.71 -30.12
N LEU A 63 3.95 -23.56 -30.79
CA LEU A 63 2.68 -22.97 -31.25
C LEU A 63 2.47 -23.11 -32.75
N GLN A 64 1.21 -23.23 -33.17
CA GLN A 64 0.82 -23.24 -34.57
C GLN A 64 -0.62 -22.71 -34.77
N LEU A 65 -0.85 -22.01 -35.88
CA LEU A 65 -2.21 -21.73 -36.37
C LEU A 65 -2.71 -22.95 -37.15
N THR A 66 -3.77 -23.60 -36.66
CA THR A 66 -4.24 -24.88 -37.19
C THR A 66 -5.68 -24.77 -37.64
N ALA A 67 -5.95 -25.16 -38.89
CA ALA A 67 -7.31 -25.22 -39.41
C ALA A 67 -8.13 -26.27 -38.65
N ARG A 68 -9.29 -25.88 -38.13
CA ARG A 68 -10.20 -26.78 -37.40
C ARG A 68 -11.63 -26.64 -37.90
N PRO A 69 -12.26 -27.72 -38.41
CA PRO A 69 -13.65 -27.66 -38.88
C PRO A 69 -14.68 -27.36 -37.79
N ASP A 70 -14.31 -27.55 -36.53
CA ASP A 70 -15.13 -27.30 -35.36
C ASP A 70 -14.63 -26.10 -34.54
N ALA A 71 -13.84 -25.20 -35.15
CA ALA A 71 -13.48 -23.93 -34.56
C ALA A 71 -14.76 -23.14 -34.21
N PRO A 72 -14.85 -22.53 -33.01
CA PRO A 72 -15.99 -21.72 -32.62
C PRO A 72 -16.20 -20.51 -33.51
N GLU A 73 -15.11 -19.88 -33.95
CA GLU A 73 -15.10 -18.76 -34.87
C GLU A 73 -14.02 -18.99 -35.96
N GLY A 74 -14.22 -18.41 -37.15
CA GLY A 74 -13.21 -18.49 -38.21
C GLY A 74 -12.91 -19.89 -38.77
N GLU A 75 -11.72 -20.08 -39.33
CA GLU A 75 -11.21 -21.32 -39.92
C GLU A 75 -10.03 -21.94 -39.15
N LYS A 76 -9.26 -21.13 -38.40
CA LYS A 76 -8.04 -21.54 -37.70
C LYS A 76 -8.08 -21.12 -36.24
N VAL A 77 -7.41 -21.91 -35.42
CA VAL A 77 -7.23 -21.63 -34.00
C VAL A 77 -5.75 -21.66 -33.64
N LEU A 78 -5.38 -21.05 -32.51
CA LEU A 78 -4.06 -21.23 -31.93
C LEU A 78 -4.00 -22.58 -31.23
N THR A 79 -3.11 -23.46 -31.68
CA THR A 79 -2.80 -24.71 -30.99
C THR A 79 -1.39 -24.67 -30.42
N GLY A 80 -1.19 -25.40 -29.32
CA GLY A 80 0.14 -25.55 -28.76
C GLY A 80 0.37 -26.89 -28.07
N THR A 81 1.62 -27.30 -27.97
CA THR A 81 2.09 -28.43 -27.14
C THR A 81 3.12 -27.94 -26.13
N TYR A 82 3.11 -28.52 -24.93
CA TYR A 82 3.97 -28.09 -23.82
C TYR A 82 4.44 -29.25 -22.94
N ASP A 83 5.61 -29.08 -22.32
CA ASP A 83 6.24 -29.97 -21.33
C ASP A 83 7.01 -29.11 -20.32
N ILE A 84 6.30 -28.31 -19.53
CA ILE A 84 6.92 -27.27 -18.69
C ILE A 84 7.52 -27.89 -17.41
N SER A 85 8.81 -27.69 -17.18
CA SER A 85 9.53 -28.18 -16.01
C SER A 85 9.56 -27.18 -14.84
N GLY A 86 9.62 -25.87 -15.13
CA GLY A 86 9.68 -24.80 -14.11
C GLY A 86 8.62 -23.71 -14.29
N TYR A 87 8.74 -22.88 -15.33
CA TYR A 87 7.71 -21.94 -15.77
C TYR A 87 7.74 -21.86 -17.30
N GLY A 88 6.61 -21.56 -17.94
CA GLY A 88 6.56 -21.41 -19.38
C GLY A 88 5.17 -21.15 -19.91
N GLY A 89 5.11 -20.58 -21.11
CA GLY A 89 3.87 -20.08 -21.67
C GLY A 89 4.09 -19.29 -22.94
N PHE A 90 3.06 -18.53 -23.31
CA PHE A 90 3.12 -17.64 -24.46
C PHE A 90 2.49 -16.30 -24.16
N THR A 91 2.86 -15.33 -24.96
CA THR A 91 2.42 -13.94 -24.88
C THR A 91 1.89 -13.50 -26.22
N HIS A 92 0.81 -12.73 -26.21
CA HIS A 92 0.40 -11.86 -27.30
C HIS A 92 0.65 -10.42 -26.89
N ASP A 93 1.49 -9.72 -27.63
CA ASP A 93 1.88 -8.34 -27.35
C ASP A 93 1.53 -7.42 -28.52
N PHE A 94 0.97 -6.24 -28.21
CA PHE A 94 0.84 -5.15 -29.17
C PHE A 94 2.21 -4.52 -29.48
N ALA A 95 2.34 -3.89 -30.65
CA ALA A 95 3.60 -3.29 -31.08
C ALA A 95 4.05 -2.17 -30.12
N ALA A 96 5.28 -2.25 -29.58
CA ALA A 96 5.87 -1.21 -28.75
C ALA A 96 5.99 0.16 -29.45
N THR A 97 5.88 0.19 -30.78
CA THR A 97 5.93 1.43 -31.57
C THR A 97 4.57 2.10 -31.73
N ALA A 98 3.49 1.49 -31.22
CA ALA A 98 2.14 2.05 -31.22
C ALA A 98 1.75 2.52 -29.80
N PRO A 99 0.77 3.43 -29.65
CA PRO A 99 0.19 3.73 -28.35
C PRO A 99 -0.47 2.48 -27.74
N GLY A 100 -0.44 2.37 -26.40
CA GLY A 100 -1.20 1.35 -25.69
C GLY A 100 -2.70 1.45 -25.97
N HIS A 101 -3.39 0.33 -25.84
CA HIS A 101 -4.80 0.20 -26.19
C HIS A 101 -5.70 0.54 -24.99
N ASP A 102 -6.85 1.17 -25.26
CA ASP A 102 -7.85 1.49 -24.23
C ASP A 102 -8.91 0.40 -24.18
N TRP A 103 -8.86 -0.43 -23.13
CA TRP A 103 -9.83 -1.50 -22.86
C TRP A 103 -10.89 -1.08 -21.84
N SER A 104 -10.78 0.13 -21.28
CA SER A 104 -11.54 0.55 -20.10
C SER A 104 -13.06 0.66 -20.33
N ALA A 105 -13.53 0.59 -21.57
CA ALA A 105 -14.95 0.56 -21.94
C ALA A 105 -15.61 -0.83 -21.83
N HIS A 106 -14.83 -1.88 -21.57
CA HIS A 106 -15.30 -3.27 -21.58
C HIS A 106 -15.33 -3.87 -20.17
N GLN A 107 -16.21 -4.84 -19.96
CA GLN A 107 -16.36 -5.56 -18.69
C GLN A 107 -15.14 -6.46 -18.40
N GLY A 108 -14.60 -7.07 -19.45
CA GLY A 108 -13.54 -8.05 -19.33
C GLY A 108 -13.01 -8.52 -20.67
N ILE A 109 -12.22 -9.58 -20.60
CA ILE A 109 -11.66 -10.30 -21.74
C ILE A 109 -12.25 -11.72 -21.77
N ARG A 110 -12.52 -12.23 -22.97
CA ARG A 110 -12.97 -13.60 -23.15
C ARG A 110 -12.30 -14.25 -24.35
N PHE A 111 -12.31 -15.58 -24.35
CA PHE A 111 -11.74 -16.39 -25.41
C PHE A 111 -12.34 -17.79 -25.36
N TRP A 112 -12.28 -18.51 -26.47
CA TRP A 112 -12.62 -19.93 -26.51
C TRP A 112 -11.42 -20.78 -26.11
N TRP A 113 -11.67 -21.79 -25.29
CA TRP A 113 -10.70 -22.80 -24.90
C TRP A 113 -11.24 -24.19 -25.18
N ASP A 114 -10.44 -25.04 -25.82
CA ASP A 114 -10.78 -26.44 -26.04
C ASP A 114 -10.34 -27.28 -24.85
N GLY A 115 -11.30 -27.54 -23.95
CA GLY A 115 -11.04 -28.21 -22.68
C GLY A 115 -10.72 -29.69 -22.83
N GLN A 116 -9.87 -30.17 -21.93
CA GLN A 116 -9.45 -31.57 -21.85
C GLN A 116 -9.87 -32.24 -20.54
N ASP A 117 -10.57 -31.55 -19.65
CA ASP A 117 -11.01 -32.03 -18.34
C ASP A 117 -9.86 -32.63 -17.52
N ASN A 118 -8.73 -31.92 -17.52
CA ASN A 118 -7.48 -32.36 -16.86
C ASN A 118 -7.33 -31.79 -15.43
N GLY A 119 -8.27 -30.94 -15.00
CA GLY A 119 -8.32 -30.30 -13.70
C GLY A 119 -7.16 -29.32 -13.43
N LYS A 120 -6.40 -28.93 -14.46
CA LYS A 120 -5.27 -28.02 -14.32
C LYS A 120 -5.74 -26.58 -14.32
N LYS A 121 -5.06 -25.77 -13.51
CA LYS A 121 -5.21 -24.32 -13.54
C LYS A 121 -4.36 -23.75 -14.66
N ILE A 122 -4.98 -22.95 -15.52
CA ILE A 122 -4.31 -22.17 -16.55
C ILE A 122 -4.29 -20.74 -16.05
N ALA A 123 -3.10 -20.14 -15.92
CA ALA A 123 -3.00 -18.74 -15.53
C ALA A 123 -3.15 -17.85 -16.77
N PHE A 124 -3.91 -16.79 -16.63
CA PHE A 124 -4.14 -15.79 -17.67
C PHE A 124 -3.75 -14.42 -17.12
N GLU A 125 -3.03 -13.65 -17.92
CA GLU A 125 -2.41 -12.41 -17.52
C GLU A 125 -2.74 -11.30 -18.51
N ILE A 126 -2.89 -10.07 -18.00
CA ILE A 126 -3.00 -8.86 -18.82
C ILE A 126 -1.90 -7.88 -18.45
N LYS A 127 -1.53 -7.07 -19.44
CA LYS A 127 -0.37 -6.16 -19.40
C LYS A 127 -0.85 -4.71 -19.44
N ASP A 128 -0.73 -3.97 -18.34
CA ASP A 128 -1.24 -2.59 -18.21
C ASP A 128 -0.13 -1.59 -17.83
N GLY A 129 -0.23 -0.39 -18.39
CA GLY A 129 0.69 0.71 -18.12
C GLY A 129 2.07 0.53 -18.74
N GLY A 130 2.99 1.43 -18.38
CA GLY A 130 4.36 1.38 -18.86
C GLY A 130 4.54 1.70 -20.35
N ALA A 131 5.73 1.37 -20.88
CA ALA A 131 6.13 1.81 -22.22
C ALA A 131 5.80 0.80 -23.34
N ASN A 132 5.61 -0.48 -23.00
CA ASN A 132 5.26 -1.58 -23.90
C ASN A 132 4.97 -2.86 -23.08
N GLY A 133 4.61 -3.95 -23.74
CA GLY A 133 4.25 -5.22 -23.09
C GLY A 133 5.37 -5.86 -22.24
N GLU A 134 6.64 -5.59 -22.55
CA GLU A 134 7.79 -6.07 -21.78
C GLU A 134 8.24 -5.09 -20.69
N ALA A 135 7.53 -3.97 -20.56
CA ALA A 135 7.75 -2.92 -19.57
C ALA A 135 6.43 -2.45 -18.97
N SER A 136 5.48 -3.37 -18.79
CA SER A 136 4.13 -3.15 -18.23
C SER A 136 3.97 -3.85 -16.88
N GLU A 137 2.96 -3.45 -16.10
CA GLU A 137 2.56 -4.23 -14.92
C GLU A 137 1.75 -5.45 -15.34
N LEU A 138 2.08 -6.60 -14.75
CA LEU A 138 1.35 -7.84 -14.93
C LEU A 138 0.24 -7.96 -13.90
N TRP A 139 -0.96 -8.26 -14.40
CA TRP A 139 -2.12 -8.60 -13.61
C TRP A 139 -2.54 -10.02 -13.96
N THR A 140 -2.78 -10.86 -12.96
CA THR A 140 -2.96 -12.30 -13.15
C THR A 140 -4.27 -12.80 -12.57
N THR A 141 -4.81 -13.84 -13.18
CA THR A 141 -5.91 -14.66 -12.68
C THR A 141 -5.77 -16.09 -13.23
N SER A 142 -6.72 -16.97 -12.95
CA SER A 142 -6.69 -18.33 -13.50
C SER A 142 -8.08 -18.92 -13.65
N PHE A 143 -8.24 -19.81 -14.63
CA PHE A 143 -9.38 -20.70 -14.73
C PHE A 143 -8.92 -22.16 -14.62
N THR A 144 -9.86 -23.06 -14.35
CA THR A 144 -9.59 -24.51 -14.30
C THR A 144 -10.16 -25.18 -15.55
N ASP A 145 -9.38 -26.03 -16.19
CA ASP A 145 -9.82 -26.88 -17.30
C ASP A 145 -10.51 -28.13 -16.74
N ASP A 146 -11.81 -27.97 -16.43
CA ASP A 146 -12.70 -28.98 -15.84
C ASP A 146 -13.86 -29.38 -16.77
N PHE A 147 -13.64 -29.25 -18.08
CA PHE A 147 -14.63 -29.50 -19.11
C PHE A 147 -13.98 -30.08 -20.37
N THR A 148 -14.77 -30.72 -21.23
CA THR A 148 -14.30 -31.26 -22.52
C THR A 148 -14.92 -30.50 -23.69
N GLY A 149 -14.10 -30.17 -24.68
CA GLY A 149 -14.53 -29.44 -25.88
C GLY A 149 -14.50 -27.92 -25.68
N TRP A 150 -14.95 -27.19 -26.70
CA TRP A 150 -14.96 -25.74 -26.70
C TRP A 150 -15.88 -25.15 -25.62
N LYS A 151 -15.32 -24.25 -24.82
CA LYS A 151 -16.05 -23.39 -23.88
C LYS A 151 -15.49 -21.98 -23.96
N GLN A 152 -16.37 -21.00 -23.97
CA GLN A 152 -15.97 -19.60 -23.84
C GLN A 152 -15.65 -19.31 -22.38
N ILE A 153 -14.42 -18.87 -22.14
CA ILE A 153 -13.93 -18.44 -20.85
C ILE A 153 -14.11 -16.93 -20.79
N GLU A 154 -14.99 -16.46 -19.91
CA GLU A 154 -15.21 -15.03 -19.68
C GLU A 154 -14.53 -14.62 -18.37
N ILE A 155 -13.63 -13.64 -18.45
CA ILE A 155 -12.85 -13.16 -17.31
C ILE A 155 -13.12 -11.66 -17.14
N PRO A 156 -13.93 -11.26 -16.14
CA PRO A 156 -14.11 -9.86 -15.77
C PRO A 156 -12.78 -9.22 -15.39
N PHE A 157 -12.55 -7.95 -15.75
CA PHE A 157 -11.32 -7.25 -15.33
C PHE A 157 -11.21 -7.11 -13.80
N THR A 158 -12.34 -7.17 -13.08
CA THR A 158 -12.39 -7.18 -11.62
C THR A 158 -11.76 -8.41 -10.97
N ASP A 159 -11.56 -9.50 -11.73
CA ASP A 159 -11.02 -10.76 -11.21
C ASP A 159 -9.49 -10.82 -11.28
N PHE A 160 -8.86 -9.83 -11.94
CA PHE A 160 -7.41 -9.72 -12.04
C PHE A 160 -6.81 -9.09 -10.78
N VAL A 161 -5.71 -9.66 -10.31
CA VAL A 161 -4.94 -9.13 -9.18
C VAL A 161 -3.52 -8.81 -9.61
N TYR A 162 -2.89 -7.82 -8.96
CA TYR A 162 -1.49 -7.48 -9.22
C TYR A 162 -0.61 -8.70 -9.00
N ARG A 163 0.22 -9.05 -9.99
CA ARG A 163 1.09 -10.22 -9.88
C ARG A 163 2.28 -9.89 -8.96
N THR A 164 2.38 -10.59 -7.83
CA THR A 164 3.37 -10.28 -6.78
C THR A 164 4.65 -11.11 -6.86
N ASP A 165 4.62 -12.26 -7.51
CA ASP A 165 5.77 -13.17 -7.64
C ASP A 165 6.74 -12.73 -8.74
N TYR A 166 6.24 -12.07 -9.79
CA TYR A 166 7.05 -11.59 -10.91
C TYR A 166 6.43 -10.36 -11.57
N GLN A 167 7.29 -9.38 -11.89
CA GLN A 167 6.98 -8.19 -12.66
C GLN A 167 8.17 -7.89 -13.58
N PRO A 168 7.96 -7.60 -14.88
CA PRO A 168 9.05 -7.28 -15.80
C PRO A 168 9.64 -5.91 -15.48
N VAL A 169 8.81 -4.99 -14.99
CA VAL A 169 9.19 -3.73 -14.33
C VAL A 169 8.39 -3.61 -13.03
N GLY A 170 9.07 -3.56 -11.89
CA GLY A 170 8.38 -3.40 -10.60
C GLY A 170 7.85 -1.98 -10.42
N GLY A 171 6.59 -1.85 -9.97
CA GLY A 171 6.04 -0.62 -9.39
C GLY A 171 5.91 0.59 -10.31
N ILE A 172 5.09 0.49 -11.36
CA ILE A 172 4.68 1.66 -12.14
C ILE A 172 3.70 2.49 -11.31
N ASP A 173 2.57 1.91 -10.93
CA ASP A 173 1.56 2.54 -10.08
C ASP A 173 0.66 1.56 -9.30
N HIS A 174 0.73 0.24 -9.56
CA HIS A 174 -0.11 -0.79 -8.96
C HIS A 174 -1.62 -0.55 -9.17
N VAL A 175 -1.99 0.10 -10.28
CA VAL A 175 -3.37 0.39 -10.63
C VAL A 175 -3.71 -0.25 -11.97
N LEU A 176 -4.74 -1.10 -12.00
CA LEU A 176 -5.29 -1.62 -13.24
C LEU A 176 -6.14 -0.53 -13.91
N GLY A 177 -5.50 0.33 -14.69
CA GLY A 177 -6.09 1.50 -15.34
C GLY A 177 -6.90 1.15 -16.59
N LEU A 178 -6.52 0.07 -17.29
CA LEU A 178 -7.14 -0.41 -18.53
C LEU A 178 -7.07 0.55 -19.73
N THR A 179 -6.40 1.70 -19.58
CA THR A 179 -6.30 2.72 -20.64
C THR A 179 -5.01 2.63 -21.45
N SER A 180 -4.06 1.80 -21.01
CA SER A 180 -2.77 1.61 -21.69
C SER A 180 -2.38 0.13 -21.68
N MET A 181 -3.19 -0.67 -22.35
CA MET A 181 -3.04 -2.12 -22.42
C MET A 181 -2.07 -2.52 -23.53
N TRP A 182 -1.23 -3.51 -23.25
CA TRP A 182 -0.17 -3.98 -24.15
C TRP A 182 -0.31 -5.42 -24.61
N GLY A 183 -1.32 -6.15 -24.12
CA GLY A 183 -1.58 -7.53 -24.52
C GLY A 183 -1.94 -8.44 -23.35
N TYR A 184 -1.76 -9.74 -23.57
CA TYR A 184 -2.06 -10.79 -22.60
C TYR A 184 -1.02 -11.91 -22.65
N ALA A 185 -0.95 -12.71 -21.59
CA ALA A 185 -0.10 -13.89 -21.52
C ALA A 185 -0.84 -15.07 -20.90
N VAL A 186 -0.46 -16.28 -21.32
CA VAL A 186 -0.98 -17.54 -20.80
C VAL A 186 0.17 -18.35 -20.25
N THR A 187 0.12 -18.64 -18.96
CA THR A 187 1.10 -19.54 -18.29
C THR A 187 0.55 -20.96 -18.27
N LEU A 188 1.32 -21.90 -18.80
CA LEU A 188 0.93 -23.30 -18.91
C LEU A 188 1.33 -24.11 -17.67
N PRO A 189 0.61 -25.20 -17.35
CA PRO A 189 0.86 -26.00 -16.15
C PRO A 189 2.24 -26.66 -16.13
N VAL A 190 2.87 -26.65 -14.97
CA VAL A 190 4.18 -27.26 -14.70
C VAL A 190 4.07 -28.76 -14.39
N GLY A 191 5.12 -29.51 -14.71
CA GLY A 191 5.28 -30.93 -14.40
C GLY A 191 4.38 -31.86 -15.19
N VAL A 192 3.78 -31.39 -16.29
CA VAL A 192 2.90 -32.20 -17.15
C VAL A 192 3.12 -31.89 -18.63
N LYS A 193 2.99 -32.95 -19.45
CA LYS A 193 2.91 -32.86 -20.90
C LYS A 193 1.47 -32.62 -21.31
N GLY A 194 1.24 -31.64 -22.17
CA GLY A 194 -0.10 -31.33 -22.63
C GLY A 194 -0.13 -30.69 -24.01
N GLN A 195 -1.35 -30.52 -24.49
CA GLN A 195 -1.66 -29.72 -25.66
C GLN A 195 -2.79 -28.76 -25.31
N PHE A 196 -3.06 -27.76 -26.14
CA PHE A 196 -4.23 -26.90 -26.00
C PHE A 196 -4.66 -26.37 -27.37
N ALA A 197 -5.91 -25.92 -27.44
CA ALA A 197 -6.38 -25.06 -28.51
C ALA A 197 -7.15 -23.88 -27.90
N MET A 198 -6.92 -22.69 -28.43
CA MET A 198 -7.51 -21.44 -28.01
C MET A 198 -7.94 -20.65 -29.24
N ASP A 199 -9.07 -19.98 -29.14
CA ASP A 199 -9.65 -19.24 -30.25
C ASP A 199 -10.29 -17.91 -29.81
N ASP A 200 -10.37 -16.96 -30.73
CA ASP A 200 -11.07 -15.66 -30.66
C ASP A 200 -10.98 -14.93 -29.30
N VAL A 201 -9.83 -14.30 -29.05
CA VAL A 201 -9.64 -13.43 -27.89
C VAL A 201 -10.28 -12.08 -28.16
N GLU A 202 -11.23 -11.68 -27.33
CA GLU A 202 -11.98 -10.44 -27.50
C GLU A 202 -12.33 -9.76 -26.16
N LEU A 203 -12.51 -8.44 -26.24
CA LEU A 203 -13.06 -7.65 -25.14
C LEU A 203 -14.58 -7.73 -25.20
N TYR A 204 -15.24 -7.93 -24.06
CA TYR A 204 -16.68 -8.14 -24.00
C TYR A 204 -17.36 -7.31 -22.92
N GLY A 205 -18.68 -7.13 -23.08
CA GLY A 205 -19.56 -6.53 -22.09
C GLY A 205 -19.32 -5.03 -21.87
N LYS A 206 -20.28 -4.36 -21.24
CA LYS A 206 -20.10 -2.97 -20.82
C LYS A 206 -19.20 -2.90 -19.58
N ALA A 207 -18.26 -1.95 -19.55
CA ALA A 207 -17.41 -1.72 -18.38
C ALA A 207 -18.19 -1.72 -17.07
N ASP A 208 -17.74 -2.52 -16.11
CA ASP A 208 -18.26 -2.49 -14.76
C ASP A 208 -17.91 -1.14 -14.13
N GLN A 209 -18.92 -0.39 -13.69
CA GLN A 209 -18.71 0.91 -13.05
C GLN A 209 -17.75 0.81 -11.85
N SER A 210 -17.68 -0.33 -11.17
CA SER A 210 -16.76 -0.54 -10.05
C SER A 210 -15.27 -0.52 -10.42
N LEU A 211 -14.92 -0.68 -11.70
CA LEU A 211 -13.56 -0.45 -12.21
C LEU A 211 -13.21 1.04 -12.23
N ARG A 212 -14.21 1.91 -12.38
CA ARG A 212 -14.05 3.35 -12.56
C ARG A 212 -14.61 4.17 -11.40
N ALA A 213 -15.22 3.54 -10.40
CA ALA A 213 -15.79 4.18 -9.24
C ALA A 213 -15.36 3.47 -7.95
N SER A 214 -14.98 4.25 -6.95
CA SER A 214 -14.63 3.75 -5.62
C SER A 214 -15.33 4.57 -4.55
N VAL A 215 -15.54 3.95 -3.40
CA VAL A 215 -15.98 4.61 -2.19
C VAL A 215 -14.80 4.66 -1.22
N THR A 216 -14.56 5.83 -0.64
CA THR A 216 -13.53 6.06 0.37
C THR A 216 -14.12 6.70 1.62
N THR A 217 -13.42 6.57 2.75
CA THR A 217 -13.68 7.34 3.96
C THR A 217 -12.61 8.41 4.15
N ASP A 218 -12.92 9.45 4.92
CA ASP A 218 -11.97 10.53 5.22
C ASP A 218 -10.81 10.09 6.14
N ALA A 219 -11.02 9.05 6.94
CA ALA A 219 -10.00 8.39 7.74
C ALA A 219 -10.34 6.90 7.94
N ALA A 220 -9.35 6.13 8.39
CA ALA A 220 -9.54 4.75 8.85
C ALA A 220 -10.11 4.69 10.26
N VAL A 221 -9.70 5.64 11.10
CA VAL A 221 -10.04 5.73 12.52
C VAL A 221 -10.67 7.08 12.79
N HIS A 222 -11.79 7.07 13.51
CA HIS A 222 -12.59 8.25 13.86
C HIS A 222 -12.71 8.34 15.40
N PRO A 223 -11.73 8.94 16.07
CA PRO A 223 -11.75 9.14 17.51
C PRO A 223 -12.89 10.09 17.90
N VAL A 224 -13.56 9.76 18.99
CA VAL A 224 -14.64 10.56 19.54
C VAL A 224 -14.60 10.51 21.06
N LYS A 225 -14.70 11.68 21.68
CA LYS A 225 -14.88 11.76 23.12
C LYS A 225 -16.16 11.07 23.53
N GLU A 226 -16.09 10.34 24.62
CA GLU A 226 -17.22 9.67 25.23
C GLU A 226 -18.45 10.59 25.44
N GLY A 227 -19.63 10.10 25.03
CA GLY A 227 -20.88 10.86 24.92
C GLY A 227 -20.99 11.81 23.71
N GLY A 228 -20.01 11.78 22.80
CA GLY A 228 -19.97 12.57 21.58
C GLY A 228 -20.70 11.92 20.39
N THR A 229 -20.43 12.44 19.19
CA THR A 229 -20.93 11.85 17.94
C THR A 229 -19.81 11.88 16.92
N ALA A 230 -19.37 10.70 16.50
CA ALA A 230 -18.41 10.56 15.42
C ALA A 230 -19.13 10.75 14.07
N THR A 231 -18.43 11.35 13.12
CA THR A 231 -18.89 11.50 11.74
C THR A 231 -17.89 10.82 10.83
N VAL A 232 -18.36 9.87 10.03
CA VAL A 232 -17.59 9.20 8.97
C VAL A 232 -18.05 9.77 7.63
N LYS A 233 -17.14 10.42 6.90
CA LYS A 233 -17.44 11.01 5.60
C LYS A 233 -17.14 10.01 4.50
N VAL A 234 -18.19 9.48 3.89
CA VAL A 234 -18.14 8.53 2.78
C VAL A 234 -18.14 9.31 1.46
N THR A 235 -17.08 9.17 0.67
CA THR A 235 -16.88 9.93 -0.58
C THR A 235 -16.83 8.99 -1.78
N LEU A 236 -17.65 9.30 -2.79
CA LEU A 236 -17.58 8.68 -4.10
C LEU A 236 -16.46 9.31 -4.91
N ALA A 237 -15.55 8.51 -5.44
CA ALA A 237 -14.51 8.94 -6.36
C ALA A 237 -14.62 8.14 -7.67
N THR A 238 -14.41 8.80 -8.79
CA THR A 238 -14.39 8.16 -10.11
C THR A 238 -13.13 8.49 -10.90
N THR A 239 -12.69 7.56 -11.74
CA THR A 239 -11.58 7.73 -12.67
C THR A 239 -11.94 8.81 -13.69
N GLY A 240 -11.00 9.72 -13.96
CA GLY A 240 -11.23 10.85 -14.87
C GLY A 240 -12.26 11.88 -14.39
N SER A 241 -12.74 11.77 -13.15
CA SER A 241 -13.76 12.65 -12.55
C SER A 241 -15.13 12.65 -13.23
N ALA A 242 -15.43 11.67 -14.08
CA ALA A 242 -16.73 11.55 -14.73
C ALA A 242 -17.83 11.17 -13.70
N PRO A 243 -19.07 11.63 -13.85
CA PRO A 243 -20.16 11.17 -13.00
C PRO A 243 -20.40 9.66 -13.14
N VAL A 244 -20.91 9.01 -12.10
CA VAL A 244 -21.36 7.61 -12.18
C VAL A 244 -22.52 7.47 -13.15
N GLU A 245 -22.54 6.41 -13.96
CA GLU A 245 -23.61 6.10 -14.91
C GLU A 245 -24.79 5.37 -14.24
N GLU A 246 -24.49 4.62 -13.19
CA GLU A 246 -25.42 3.79 -12.42
C GLU A 246 -25.34 4.14 -10.92
N PRO A 247 -26.44 3.93 -10.16
CA PRO A 247 -26.45 4.28 -8.75
C PRO A 247 -25.44 3.45 -7.93
N VAL A 248 -24.64 4.13 -7.10
CA VAL A 248 -23.80 3.50 -6.08
C VAL A 248 -24.54 3.49 -4.76
N THR A 249 -24.62 2.33 -4.11
CA THR A 249 -25.19 2.22 -2.77
C THR A 249 -24.15 1.75 -1.76
N VAL A 250 -24.22 2.31 -0.56
CA VAL A 250 -23.35 1.96 0.57
C VAL A 250 -24.26 1.65 1.75
N ALA A 251 -24.53 0.36 1.97
CA ALA A 251 -25.16 -0.09 3.20
C ALA A 251 -24.13 -0.02 4.33
N TYR A 252 -24.53 0.51 5.48
CA TYR A 252 -23.68 0.62 6.65
C TYR A 252 -24.34 0.02 7.88
N GLU A 253 -23.55 -0.60 8.74
CA GLU A 253 -23.96 -1.08 10.05
C GLU A 253 -22.79 -1.00 11.05
N THR A 254 -23.06 -0.56 12.27
CA THR A 254 -22.11 -0.71 13.39
C THR A 254 -22.19 -2.14 13.92
N ALA A 255 -21.09 -2.89 13.83
CA ALA A 255 -21.06 -4.29 14.27
C ALA A 255 -19.65 -4.74 14.67
N GLY A 256 -19.56 -5.54 15.74
CA GLY A 256 -18.29 -6.01 16.29
C GLY A 256 -17.60 -4.96 17.17
N GLY A 257 -16.28 -5.02 17.26
CA GLY A 257 -15.48 -4.13 18.10
C GLY A 257 -15.44 -4.53 19.58
N THR A 258 -14.89 -3.66 20.41
CA THR A 258 -14.82 -3.85 21.86
C THR A 258 -15.91 -3.11 22.63
N ALA A 259 -16.51 -2.08 22.03
CA ALA A 259 -17.61 -1.31 22.63
C ALA A 259 -18.93 -2.10 22.59
N GLU A 260 -19.73 -2.02 23.64
CA GLU A 260 -21.01 -2.71 23.78
C GLU A 260 -22.19 -1.85 23.23
N PRO A 261 -22.94 -2.36 22.24
CA PRO A 261 -24.08 -1.63 21.70
C PRO A 261 -25.20 -1.44 22.73
N GLY A 262 -25.72 -0.23 22.83
CA GLY A 262 -26.74 0.18 23.81
C GLY A 262 -26.18 0.63 25.16
N LYS A 263 -24.92 0.29 25.46
CA LYS A 263 -24.18 0.76 26.65
C LYS A 263 -23.21 1.87 26.29
N ASP A 264 -22.34 1.64 25.31
CA ASP A 264 -21.24 2.55 24.95
C ASP A 264 -21.56 3.38 23.70
N TYR A 265 -22.47 2.88 22.85
CA TYR A 265 -22.95 3.61 21.68
C TYR A 265 -24.36 3.21 21.26
N VAL A 266 -25.01 4.05 20.45
CA VAL A 266 -26.30 3.72 19.82
C VAL A 266 -26.02 3.01 18.49
N PRO A 267 -26.51 1.77 18.28
CA PRO A 267 -26.35 1.08 17.01
C PRO A 267 -26.83 1.93 15.84
N ALA A 268 -26.02 2.02 14.79
CA ALA A 268 -26.34 2.78 13.59
C ALA A 268 -26.33 1.85 12.37
N SER A 269 -27.40 1.91 11.57
CA SER A 269 -27.50 1.18 10.31
C SER A 269 -28.32 1.95 9.29
N GLY A 270 -28.01 1.80 8.01
CA GLY A 270 -28.77 2.43 6.93
C GLY A 270 -28.12 2.25 5.57
N THR A 271 -28.56 3.06 4.60
CA THR A 271 -28.02 3.03 3.24
C THR A 271 -27.78 4.46 2.76
N LEU A 272 -26.58 4.73 2.27
CA LEU A 272 -26.27 5.92 1.49
C LEU A 272 -26.43 5.59 0.01
N THR A 273 -27.06 6.48 -0.76
CA THR A 273 -27.25 6.30 -2.21
C THR A 273 -26.64 7.47 -2.95
N PHE A 274 -25.75 7.20 -3.90
CA PHE A 274 -25.28 8.14 -4.91
C PHE A 274 -25.98 7.79 -6.22
N PRO A 275 -27.04 8.53 -6.61
CA PRO A 275 -27.78 8.23 -7.84
C PRO A 275 -26.89 8.31 -9.09
N ALA A 276 -27.32 7.71 -10.19
CA ALA A 276 -26.75 7.96 -11.51
C ALA A 276 -26.62 9.47 -11.78
N GLY A 277 -25.51 9.88 -12.40
CA GLY A 277 -25.13 11.28 -12.62
C GLY A 277 -24.45 11.95 -11.42
N THR A 278 -24.18 11.24 -10.31
CA THR A 278 -23.44 11.83 -9.18
C THR A 278 -21.99 12.09 -9.56
N ALA A 279 -21.52 13.32 -9.35
CA ALA A 279 -20.14 13.72 -9.66
C ALA A 279 -19.11 13.10 -8.70
N SER A 280 -17.90 12.87 -9.21
CA SER A 280 -16.71 12.52 -8.42
C SER A 280 -16.47 13.52 -7.28
N GLY A 281 -16.04 13.03 -6.13
CA GLY A 281 -15.81 13.83 -4.93
C GLY A 281 -17.08 14.13 -4.12
N THR A 282 -18.27 13.69 -4.56
CA THR A 282 -19.49 13.85 -3.77
C THR A 282 -19.41 13.03 -2.50
N SER A 283 -19.69 13.65 -1.36
CA SER A 283 -19.64 13.00 -0.06
C SER A 283 -20.98 12.98 0.64
N ARG A 284 -21.19 11.93 1.44
CA ARG A 284 -22.28 11.76 2.39
C ARG A 284 -21.69 11.37 3.74
N THR A 285 -22.46 11.48 4.81
CA THR A 285 -21.97 11.21 6.16
C THR A 285 -22.78 10.11 6.84
N VAL A 286 -22.08 9.27 7.59
CA VAL A 286 -22.65 8.38 8.60
C VAL A 286 -22.30 8.94 9.97
N THR A 287 -23.26 8.97 10.89
CA THR A 287 -23.02 9.42 12.27
C THR A 287 -23.18 8.27 13.25
N VAL A 288 -22.22 8.13 14.17
CA VAL A 288 -22.28 7.16 15.27
C VAL A 288 -22.28 7.93 16.58
N ARG A 289 -23.36 7.82 17.35
CA ARG A 289 -23.50 8.49 18.65
C ARG A 289 -22.96 7.59 19.74
N THR A 290 -21.98 8.08 20.49
CA THR A 290 -21.47 7.40 21.67
C THR A 290 -22.27 7.82 22.90
N LEU A 291 -22.35 6.94 23.87
CA LEU A 291 -22.99 7.15 25.15
C LEU A 291 -21.92 7.53 26.17
N ARG A 292 -22.34 8.12 27.28
CA ARG A 292 -21.45 8.51 28.36
C ARG A 292 -21.85 7.76 29.61
N ASP A 293 -20.87 7.23 30.33
CA ASP A 293 -21.00 6.79 31.68
C ASP A 293 -20.05 7.56 32.65
N LYS A 294 -19.74 6.98 33.80
CA LYS A 294 -18.91 7.61 34.84
C LYS A 294 -17.67 6.79 35.19
N ALA A 295 -17.49 5.65 34.55
CA ALA A 295 -16.33 4.81 34.75
C ALA A 295 -15.10 5.48 34.14
N ALA A 296 -13.92 5.13 34.63
CA ALA A 296 -12.68 5.45 33.93
C ALA A 296 -12.27 4.20 33.18
N GLU A 297 -12.08 4.32 31.88
CA GLU A 297 -11.93 3.18 31.00
C GLU A 297 -10.94 3.43 29.86
N PRO A 298 -10.35 2.36 29.33
CA PRO A 298 -9.56 2.44 28.10
C PRO A 298 -10.43 2.76 26.88
N ALA A 299 -9.78 2.98 25.73
CA ALA A 299 -10.47 3.23 24.49
C ALA A 299 -11.17 1.97 23.97
N GLU A 300 -12.30 2.18 23.29
CA GLU A 300 -13.12 1.12 22.74
C GLU A 300 -13.43 1.34 21.25
N THR A 301 -13.43 0.28 20.46
CA THR A 301 -13.63 0.34 19.02
C THR A 301 -15.05 -0.03 18.61
N ILE A 302 -15.57 0.65 17.59
CA ILE A 302 -16.86 0.43 16.95
C ILE A 302 -16.62 0.38 15.42
N PRO A 303 -16.42 -0.82 14.84
CA PRO A 303 -16.31 -0.98 13.39
C PRO A 303 -17.60 -0.58 12.69
N LEU A 304 -17.48 0.19 11.62
CA LEU A 304 -18.58 0.57 10.75
C LEU A 304 -18.44 -0.21 9.44
N LYS A 305 -19.09 -1.36 9.37
CA LYS A 305 -19.07 -2.21 8.19
C LYS A 305 -19.78 -1.51 7.04
N LEU A 306 -19.11 -1.43 5.90
CA LEU A 306 -19.64 -0.85 4.66
C LEU A 306 -19.78 -1.96 3.60
N THR A 307 -20.97 -2.10 3.03
CA THR A 307 -21.23 -2.97 1.89
C THR A 307 -21.57 -2.08 0.70
N VAL A 308 -20.67 -2.07 -0.29
CA VAL A 308 -20.75 -1.19 -1.46
C VAL A 308 -21.24 -1.99 -2.66
N THR A 309 -22.17 -1.41 -3.42
CA THR A 309 -22.66 -1.95 -4.70
C THR A 309 -22.56 -0.86 -5.76
N GLY A 310 -22.03 -1.21 -6.94
CA GLY A 310 -21.81 -0.29 -8.07
C GLY A 310 -20.50 0.52 -7.98
N ALA A 311 -19.63 0.23 -7.02
CA ALA A 311 -18.30 0.84 -6.85
C ALA A 311 -17.37 -0.10 -6.05
N LYS A 312 -16.05 0.07 -6.19
CA LYS A 312 -15.06 -0.58 -5.32
C LYS A 312 -15.25 -0.11 -3.86
N PRO A 313 -15.30 -1.01 -2.87
CA PRO A 313 -15.40 -0.63 -1.46
C PRO A 313 -14.10 0.04 -0.96
N PRO A 314 -14.14 0.73 0.20
CA PRO A 314 -12.92 1.18 0.87
C PRO A 314 -11.97 0.01 1.14
N ALA A 315 -10.67 0.28 1.09
CA ALA A 315 -9.63 -0.73 1.33
C ALA A 315 -9.72 -1.37 2.73
N GLU A 316 -10.22 -0.62 3.71
CA GLU A 316 -10.37 -1.07 5.09
C GLU A 316 -11.73 -0.67 5.67
N THR A 317 -12.16 -1.40 6.70
CA THR A 317 -13.39 -1.05 7.43
C THR A 317 -13.11 0.12 8.38
N PRO A 318 -13.77 1.28 8.21
CA PRO A 318 -13.57 2.41 9.10
C PRO A 318 -14.00 2.06 10.54
N GLN A 319 -13.27 2.58 11.52
CA GLN A 319 -13.53 2.35 12.94
C GLN A 319 -13.81 3.66 13.65
N VAL A 320 -14.93 3.75 14.36
CA VAL A 320 -15.14 4.78 15.37
C VAL A 320 -14.48 4.33 16.66
N VAL A 321 -13.79 5.24 17.35
CA VAL A 321 -13.11 4.92 18.61
C VAL A 321 -13.62 5.83 19.71
N VAL A 322 -14.18 5.24 20.76
CA VAL A 322 -14.49 5.95 22.00
C VAL A 322 -13.17 6.18 22.73
N ASP A 323 -12.79 7.44 22.93
CA ASP A 323 -11.51 7.78 23.56
C ASP A 323 -11.41 7.27 25.01
N ALA A 324 -10.23 6.79 25.37
CA ALA A 324 -9.90 6.46 26.75
C ALA A 324 -10.04 7.71 27.63
N HIS A 325 -10.55 7.55 28.84
CA HIS A 325 -10.80 8.71 29.71
C HIS A 325 -10.74 8.35 31.20
N GLY A 326 -10.52 9.37 32.03
CA GLY A 326 -10.53 9.24 33.50
C GLY A 326 -9.33 8.49 34.11
N LEU A 327 -8.44 7.92 33.30
CA LEU A 327 -7.27 7.16 33.77
C LEU A 327 -6.10 8.09 34.16
N PRO A 328 -5.32 7.80 35.23
CA PRO A 328 -4.25 8.67 35.69
C PRO A 328 -3.17 8.97 34.64
N TYR A 329 -2.80 8.02 33.78
CA TYR A 329 -1.82 8.29 32.71
C TYR A 329 -2.28 9.35 31.70
N LEU A 330 -3.59 9.62 31.61
CA LEU A 330 -4.16 10.66 30.75
C LEU A 330 -4.19 12.04 31.42
N ASP A 331 -3.99 12.15 32.74
CA ASP A 331 -4.02 13.44 33.44
C ASP A 331 -2.71 14.21 33.22
N PRO A 332 -2.71 15.31 32.43
CA PRO A 332 -1.50 16.07 32.14
C PRO A 332 -0.97 16.84 33.36
N LYS A 333 -1.74 16.93 34.46
CA LYS A 333 -1.32 17.60 35.70
C LYS A 333 -0.46 16.69 36.58
N LEU A 334 -0.46 15.38 36.34
CA LEU A 334 0.38 14.44 37.09
C LEU A 334 1.83 14.47 36.58
N PRO A 335 2.83 14.33 37.46
CA PRO A 335 4.22 14.18 37.05
C PRO A 335 4.41 13.02 36.07
N VAL A 336 5.28 13.19 35.06
CA VAL A 336 5.57 12.18 34.04
C VAL A 336 5.83 10.80 34.66
N LYS A 337 6.66 10.70 35.71
CA LYS A 337 6.94 9.44 36.40
C LYS A 337 5.68 8.73 36.93
N LYS A 338 4.67 9.47 37.40
CA LYS A 338 3.41 8.88 37.87
C LYS A 338 2.56 8.38 36.71
N ARG A 339 2.49 9.14 35.60
CA ARG A 339 1.77 8.76 34.39
C ARG A 339 2.37 7.49 33.76
N VAL A 340 3.71 7.43 33.68
CA VAL A 340 4.46 6.27 33.20
C VAL A 340 4.22 5.03 34.08
N ALA A 341 4.32 5.18 35.41
CA ALA A 341 4.09 4.06 36.32
C ALA A 341 2.65 3.50 36.23
N ASP A 342 1.65 4.40 36.12
CA ASP A 342 0.25 4.00 35.92
C ASP A 342 0.07 3.24 34.60
N LEU A 343 0.53 3.80 33.47
CA LEU A 343 0.43 3.17 32.16
C LEU A 343 1.13 1.79 32.11
N LEU A 344 2.40 1.71 32.53
CA LEU A 344 3.16 0.46 32.52
C LEU A 344 2.55 -0.65 33.37
N SER A 345 1.84 -0.28 34.45
CA SER A 345 1.15 -1.24 35.32
C SER A 345 -0.09 -1.87 34.67
N ARG A 346 -0.64 -1.22 33.63
CA ARG A 346 -1.84 -1.65 32.91
C ARG A 346 -1.52 -2.45 31.65
N MET A 347 -0.32 -2.26 31.11
CA MET A 347 0.11 -2.87 29.85
C MET A 347 0.41 -4.37 29.99
N SER A 348 -0.06 -5.15 29.01
CA SER A 348 0.33 -6.53 28.77
C SER A 348 1.80 -6.63 28.35
N LEU A 349 2.30 -7.85 28.18
CA LEU A 349 3.67 -8.05 27.68
C LEU A 349 3.78 -7.70 26.19
N GLU A 350 2.74 -7.99 25.42
CA GLU A 350 2.61 -7.70 24.00
C GLU A 350 2.59 -6.18 23.77
N GLU A 351 1.74 -5.45 24.51
CA GLU A 351 1.70 -3.97 24.45
C GLU A 351 3.09 -3.37 24.80
N LYS A 352 3.83 -3.96 25.76
CA LYS A 352 5.20 -3.53 26.09
C LYS A 352 6.20 -3.84 24.98
N ALA A 353 6.10 -5.00 24.35
CA ALA A 353 6.94 -5.37 23.22
C ALA A 353 6.67 -4.49 22.00
N GLY A 354 5.41 -4.15 21.74
CA GLY A 354 5.00 -3.18 20.73
C GLY A 354 5.66 -1.83 20.93
N GLN A 355 5.67 -1.31 22.17
CA GLN A 355 6.36 -0.06 22.50
C GLN A 355 7.89 -0.11 22.28
N MET A 356 8.51 -1.29 22.36
CA MET A 356 9.93 -1.49 22.06
C MET A 356 10.23 -1.71 20.58
N THR A 357 9.20 -1.76 19.74
CA THR A 357 9.32 -2.05 18.32
C THR A 357 9.23 -0.76 17.50
N GLN A 358 10.24 -0.54 16.67
CA GLN A 358 10.25 0.49 15.64
C GLN A 358 10.21 -0.18 14.27
N ALA A 359 9.14 0.03 13.51
CA ALA A 359 8.98 -0.53 12.17
C ALA A 359 9.29 0.50 11.08
N GLU A 360 9.82 0.05 9.95
CA GLU A 360 9.95 0.89 8.75
C GLU A 360 8.57 1.06 8.09
N ARG A 361 8.22 2.28 7.68
CA ARG A 361 6.85 2.59 7.21
C ARG A 361 6.35 1.75 6.03
N GLY A 362 7.24 1.28 5.15
CA GLY A 362 6.91 0.44 4.00
C GLY A 362 6.68 -1.03 4.37
N ALA A 363 7.13 -1.46 5.55
CA ALA A 363 6.84 -2.78 6.09
C ALA A 363 5.52 -2.85 6.86
N VAL A 364 4.98 -1.69 7.23
CA VAL A 364 3.67 -1.54 7.87
C VAL A 364 2.66 -1.41 6.73
N GLY A 365 2.05 -2.54 6.36
CA GLY A 365 1.15 -2.61 5.22
C GLY A 365 -0.09 -1.71 5.36
N GLU A 366 -0.95 -1.70 4.34
CA GLU A 366 -2.24 -1.04 4.47
C GLU A 366 -3.08 -1.74 5.54
N GLY A 367 -3.72 -0.99 6.44
CA GLY A 367 -4.74 -1.55 7.33
C GLY A 367 -4.43 -1.74 8.81
N GLY A 368 -3.47 -2.61 9.16
CA GLY A 368 -3.55 -3.30 10.46
C GLY A 368 -2.36 -3.15 11.42
N ASP A 369 -1.13 -3.04 10.93
CA ASP A 369 0.04 -3.42 11.73
C ASP A 369 0.33 -2.47 12.91
N VAL A 370 0.00 -1.18 12.82
CA VAL A 370 0.22 -0.22 13.91
C VAL A 370 -0.58 -0.58 15.16
N ALA A 371 -1.90 -0.72 15.01
CA ALA A 371 -2.78 -1.01 16.13
C ALA A 371 -2.71 -2.50 16.53
N ALA A 372 -2.56 -3.40 15.56
CA ALA A 372 -2.50 -4.84 15.82
C ALA A 372 -1.25 -5.26 16.61
N TYR A 373 -0.13 -4.55 16.45
CA TYR A 373 1.12 -4.84 17.17
C TYR A 373 1.45 -3.82 18.26
N ASP A 374 0.52 -2.92 18.60
CA ASP A 374 0.72 -1.85 19.60
C ASP A 374 2.06 -1.09 19.41
N LEU A 375 2.43 -0.82 18.14
CA LEU A 375 3.74 -0.28 17.79
C LEU A 375 4.01 1.03 18.55
N GLY A 376 5.22 1.16 19.10
CA GLY A 376 5.67 2.38 19.78
C GLY A 376 6.29 3.39 18.84
N SER A 377 6.86 2.92 17.73
CA SER A 377 7.55 3.80 16.79
C SER A 377 7.46 3.32 15.34
N LEU A 378 7.52 4.30 14.44
CA LEU A 378 7.79 4.08 13.02
C LEU A 378 9.00 4.89 12.60
N LEU A 379 9.62 4.51 11.48
CA LEU A 379 10.62 5.34 10.81
C LEU A 379 10.42 5.40 9.30
N SER A 380 11.01 6.44 8.71
CA SER A 380 11.38 6.44 7.29
C SER A 380 12.89 6.27 7.17
N GLY A 381 13.32 5.18 6.54
CA GLY A 381 14.71 5.03 6.11
C GLY A 381 15.06 5.96 4.94
N GLY A 382 16.33 5.97 4.51
CA GLY A 382 16.78 6.75 3.35
C GLY A 382 15.97 6.43 2.09
N GLY A 383 15.33 7.44 1.50
CA GLY A 383 14.48 7.31 0.31
C GLY A 383 13.05 6.81 0.57
N SER A 384 12.71 6.41 1.80
CA SER A 384 11.34 5.97 2.15
C SER A 384 10.43 7.18 2.39
N THR A 385 9.79 7.64 1.31
CA THR A 385 9.01 8.89 1.28
C THR A 385 7.57 8.63 0.81
N PRO A 386 6.60 9.47 1.20
CA PRO A 386 5.26 9.42 0.63
C PRO A 386 5.27 9.91 -0.83
N THR A 387 4.28 9.47 -1.61
CA THR A 387 4.04 9.95 -2.96
C THR A 387 2.75 10.78 -3.00
N PRO A 388 2.78 12.05 -3.47
CA PRO A 388 3.96 12.82 -3.86
C PRO A 388 4.81 13.25 -2.64
N ASN A 389 6.13 13.38 -2.81
CA ASN A 389 7.04 13.77 -1.73
C ASN A 389 6.94 15.29 -1.47
N THR A 390 5.99 15.68 -0.62
CA THR A 390 5.70 17.07 -0.25
C THR A 390 5.47 17.19 1.26
N PRO A 391 5.65 18.37 1.89
CA PRO A 391 5.45 18.51 3.33
C PRO A 391 4.04 18.09 3.79
N ALA A 392 3.02 18.45 3.01
CA ALA A 392 1.63 18.09 3.30
C ALA A 392 1.38 16.58 3.20
N ALA A 393 2.00 15.89 2.23
CA ALA A 393 1.87 14.44 2.09
C ALA A 393 2.55 13.69 3.25
N TRP A 394 3.71 14.16 3.71
CA TRP A 394 4.35 13.64 4.92
C TRP A 394 3.48 13.81 6.16
N ALA A 395 3.01 15.03 6.41
CA ALA A 395 2.15 15.31 7.56
C ALA A 395 0.88 14.43 7.54
N LYS A 396 0.22 14.33 6.37
CA LYS A 396 -0.95 13.47 6.19
C LYS A 396 -0.65 11.99 6.46
N MET A 397 0.49 11.48 6.00
CA MET A 397 0.91 10.10 6.23
C MET A 397 1.12 9.84 7.74
N ILE A 398 1.84 10.72 8.43
CA ILE A 398 2.13 10.59 9.86
C ILE A 398 0.86 10.71 10.69
N ASP A 399 -0.04 11.65 10.36
CA ASP A 399 -1.35 11.77 11.01
C ASP A 399 -2.18 10.49 10.82
N GLY A 400 -2.12 9.87 9.64
CA GLY A 400 -2.76 8.57 9.38
C GLY A 400 -2.24 7.46 10.29
N PHE A 401 -0.93 7.40 10.53
CA PHE A 401 -0.35 6.45 11.49
C PHE A 401 -0.72 6.78 12.95
N GLN A 402 -0.74 8.06 13.34
CA GLN A 402 -1.16 8.48 14.67
C GLN A 402 -2.62 8.13 14.96
N LEU A 403 -3.52 8.30 13.97
CA LEU A 403 -4.92 7.89 14.08
C LEU A 403 -5.05 6.38 14.31
N ARG A 404 -4.20 5.57 13.68
CA ARG A 404 -4.16 4.12 13.93
C ARG A 404 -3.71 3.79 15.35
N ALA A 405 -2.71 4.49 15.88
CA ALA A 405 -2.31 4.35 17.28
C ALA A 405 -3.44 4.71 18.26
N GLN A 406 -4.34 5.63 17.88
CA GLN A 406 -5.52 5.97 18.67
C GLN A 406 -6.61 4.89 18.69
N ALA A 407 -6.55 3.86 17.84
CA ALA A 407 -7.43 2.70 17.93
C ALA A 407 -6.96 1.66 18.96
N THR A 408 -5.75 1.82 19.52
CA THR A 408 -5.26 0.96 20.60
C THR A 408 -5.94 1.28 21.92
N ARG A 409 -6.06 0.28 22.79
CA ARG A 409 -6.75 0.36 24.08
C ARG A 409 -6.25 1.49 24.98
N PHE A 410 -4.96 1.80 24.96
CA PHE A 410 -4.38 2.89 25.76
C PHE A 410 -4.05 4.15 24.96
N GLN A 411 -4.29 4.16 23.65
CA GLN A 411 -4.04 5.29 22.75
C GLN A 411 -2.64 5.89 22.94
N ILE A 412 -1.63 5.04 23.08
CA ILE A 412 -0.24 5.49 23.23
C ILE A 412 0.23 6.02 21.88
N PRO A 413 0.62 7.30 21.77
CA PRO A 413 1.00 7.88 20.49
C PRO A 413 2.32 7.29 19.99
N LEU A 414 2.44 7.12 18.67
CA LEU A 414 3.69 6.74 18.04
C LEU A 414 4.72 7.86 18.19
N ILE A 415 6.00 7.49 18.29
CA ILE A 415 7.10 8.39 17.93
C ILE A 415 7.61 8.04 16.54
N TYR A 416 7.66 9.02 15.62
CA TYR A 416 8.13 8.80 14.25
C TYR A 416 9.57 9.31 14.09
N GLY A 417 10.46 8.48 13.55
CA GLY A 417 11.88 8.79 13.34
C GLY A 417 12.25 8.99 11.86
N VAL A 418 13.28 9.79 11.61
CA VAL A 418 13.86 9.98 10.27
C VAL A 418 15.34 10.33 10.37
N ASP A 419 16.12 10.00 9.35
CA ASP A 419 17.47 10.54 9.17
C ASP A 419 17.43 11.95 8.56
N ALA A 420 17.40 13.01 9.38
CA ALA A 420 17.56 14.40 8.94
C ALA A 420 18.99 14.93 9.18
N VAL A 421 19.98 14.11 8.84
CA VAL A 421 21.40 14.27 9.25
C VAL A 421 22.15 15.47 8.67
N HIS A 422 21.57 16.19 7.70
CA HIS A 422 22.15 17.42 7.13
C HIS A 422 21.04 18.31 6.56
N GLY A 423 20.01 18.56 7.38
CA GLY A 423 18.71 19.06 6.94
C GLY A 423 17.72 17.91 6.71
N HIS A 424 16.46 18.22 6.43
CA HIS A 424 15.40 17.22 6.19
C HIS A 424 15.57 16.58 4.80
N ASN A 425 16.67 15.84 4.64
CA ASN A 425 17.25 15.43 3.36
C ASN A 425 16.40 14.43 2.55
N ASN A 426 15.42 13.77 3.18
CA ASN A 426 14.45 12.93 2.47
C ASN A 426 13.32 13.75 1.81
N LEU A 427 13.10 15.01 2.22
CA LEU A 427 12.02 15.85 1.71
C LEU A 427 12.47 16.65 0.48
N VAL A 428 11.74 16.52 -0.63
CA VAL A 428 11.97 17.36 -1.82
C VAL A 428 11.73 18.83 -1.49
N GLY A 429 12.73 19.66 -1.78
CA GLY A 429 12.69 21.11 -1.56
C GLY A 429 13.14 21.58 -0.18
N ALA A 430 13.55 20.67 0.72
CA ALA A 430 14.15 21.01 2.00
C ALA A 430 15.53 21.69 1.86
N THR A 431 15.95 22.43 2.88
CA THR A 431 17.29 23.00 2.93
C THR A 431 18.31 21.89 3.18
N ILE A 432 19.26 21.73 2.26
CA ILE A 432 20.36 20.77 2.42
C ILE A 432 21.59 21.49 2.99
N MET A 433 21.95 21.12 4.21
CA MET A 433 23.15 21.60 4.88
C MET A 433 24.40 20.86 4.36
N PRO A 434 25.60 21.46 4.47
CA PRO A 434 26.82 20.69 4.37
C PRO A 434 26.79 19.50 5.34
N HIS A 435 27.29 18.35 4.90
CA HIS A 435 27.50 17.23 5.81
C HIS A 435 28.48 17.60 6.95
N ASN A 436 28.47 16.80 8.02
CA ASN A 436 29.15 17.10 9.26
C ASN A 436 30.64 17.40 9.09
N VAL A 437 31.36 16.76 8.16
CA VAL A 437 32.79 17.10 7.93
C VAL A 437 32.97 18.55 7.48
N GLY A 438 32.02 19.08 6.69
CA GLY A 438 31.99 20.47 6.27
C GLY A 438 31.61 21.41 7.42
N ILE A 439 30.64 21.03 8.25
CA ILE A 439 30.28 21.79 9.47
C ILE A 439 31.48 21.83 10.44
N GLY A 440 32.14 20.70 10.67
CA GLY A 440 33.33 20.62 11.51
C GLY A 440 34.47 21.46 10.98
N ALA A 441 34.68 21.53 9.66
CA ALA A 441 35.68 22.41 9.03
C ALA A 441 35.50 23.90 9.38
N THR A 442 34.29 24.34 9.73
CA THR A 442 34.04 25.73 10.15
C THR A 442 34.60 26.07 11.54
N ARG A 443 34.78 25.05 12.39
CA ARG A 443 35.16 25.23 13.82
C ARG A 443 34.21 26.19 14.57
N ASP A 444 32.95 26.30 14.14
CA ASP A 444 31.92 27.17 14.73
C ASP A 444 30.75 26.35 15.34
N PRO A 445 30.80 26.06 16.66
CA PRO A 445 29.70 25.42 17.37
C PRO A 445 28.36 26.18 17.29
N SER A 446 28.36 27.51 17.18
CA SER A 446 27.11 28.26 17.10
C SER A 446 26.45 28.07 15.73
N LEU A 447 27.24 27.84 14.68
CA LEU A 447 26.72 27.46 13.37
C LEU A 447 26.13 26.05 13.38
N ALA A 448 26.76 25.09 14.06
CA ALA A 448 26.22 23.74 14.23
C ALA A 448 24.86 23.77 14.97
N GLU A 449 24.73 24.59 16.01
CA GLU A 449 23.45 24.81 16.72
C GLU A 449 22.38 25.36 15.78
N LYS A 450 22.71 26.39 14.99
CA LYS A 450 21.77 26.99 14.02
C LYS A 450 21.35 26.00 12.94
N ALA A 451 22.27 25.18 12.45
CA ALA A 451 21.97 24.14 11.48
C ALA A 451 20.98 23.11 12.06
N GLY A 452 21.19 22.68 13.31
CA GLY A 452 20.24 21.83 14.03
C GLY A 452 18.87 22.51 14.21
N ALA A 453 18.83 23.80 14.53
CA ALA A 453 17.57 24.54 14.71
C ALA A 453 16.76 24.68 13.41
N VAL A 454 17.41 24.94 12.27
CA VAL A 454 16.75 24.96 10.96
C VAL A 454 16.23 23.56 10.61
N THR A 455 17.08 22.54 10.79
CA THR A 455 16.71 21.13 10.55
C THR A 455 15.48 20.73 11.36
N ALA A 456 15.46 20.99 12.67
CA ALA A 456 14.33 20.68 13.52
C ALA A 456 13.03 21.36 13.09
N SER A 457 13.10 22.62 12.65
CA SER A 457 11.92 23.34 12.15
C SER A 457 11.36 22.71 10.88
N GLU A 458 12.23 22.29 9.95
CA GLU A 458 11.80 21.65 8.70
C GLU A 458 11.28 20.23 8.93
N VAL A 459 11.92 19.45 9.80
CA VAL A 459 11.46 18.11 10.20
C VAL A 459 10.10 18.18 10.92
N ARG A 460 9.91 19.17 11.80
CA ARG A 460 8.60 19.38 12.44
C ARG A 460 7.51 19.83 11.48
N ALA A 461 7.86 20.57 10.43
CA ALA A 461 6.90 20.98 9.40
C ALA A 461 6.27 19.78 8.67
N THR A 462 6.91 18.61 8.71
CA THR A 462 6.36 17.35 8.19
C THR A 462 5.70 16.48 9.25
N GLY A 463 5.56 16.94 10.50
CA GLY A 463 4.95 16.19 11.60
C GLY A 463 5.88 15.23 12.36
N ILE A 464 7.16 15.15 11.97
CA ILE A 464 8.11 14.18 12.54
C ILE A 464 8.70 14.71 13.86
N PRO A 465 8.62 13.95 14.97
CA PRO A 465 9.13 14.38 16.27
C PRO A 465 10.58 14.02 16.59
N TRP A 466 11.21 13.11 15.83
CA TRP A 466 12.49 12.52 16.19
C TRP A 466 13.43 12.44 14.98
N ASP A 467 14.63 12.98 15.15
CA ASP A 467 15.72 12.95 14.18
C ASP A 467 16.84 12.01 14.67
N PHE A 468 17.32 11.16 13.77
CA PHE A 468 18.49 10.30 13.98
C PHE A 468 19.80 11.08 13.78
N ALA A 469 19.95 12.23 14.43
CA ALA A 469 21.15 13.07 14.36
C ALA A 469 21.49 13.68 15.73
N PRO A 470 22.77 13.95 16.03
CA PRO A 470 23.94 13.86 15.15
C PRO A 470 24.69 12.51 15.17
N CYS A 471 25.45 12.23 14.10
CA CYS A 471 26.57 11.29 14.20
C CYS A 471 27.69 11.94 15.02
N LEU A 472 28.04 11.34 16.15
CA LEU A 472 29.18 11.71 17.00
C LEU A 472 30.38 10.79 16.75
N CYS A 473 30.38 10.12 15.61
CA CYS A 473 31.51 9.36 15.11
C CYS A 473 32.77 10.22 15.06
N VAL A 474 33.87 9.70 15.59
CA VAL A 474 35.22 10.27 15.40
C VAL A 474 35.92 9.44 14.35
N SER A 475 35.94 9.93 13.10
CA SER A 475 36.56 9.23 11.96
C SER A 475 38.06 9.05 12.16
N ARG A 476 38.57 7.82 12.06
CA ARG A 476 40.01 7.51 12.18
C ARG A 476 40.63 6.95 10.90
N ASP A 477 39.82 6.71 9.88
CA ASP A 477 40.23 6.19 8.58
C ASP A 477 39.26 6.64 7.49
N GLU A 478 39.71 7.57 6.65
CA GLU A 478 38.87 8.21 5.61
C GLU A 478 38.45 7.27 4.47
N ARG A 479 38.93 6.02 4.46
CA ARG A 479 38.38 4.97 3.58
C ARG A 479 36.98 4.54 4.03
N TRP A 480 36.57 4.88 5.26
CA TRP A 480 35.24 4.60 5.76
C TRP A 480 34.19 5.39 4.99
N GLY A 481 33.20 4.68 4.46
CA GLY A 481 32.16 5.25 3.60
C GLY A 481 31.27 6.30 4.27
N ARG A 482 31.36 6.45 5.60
CA ARG A 482 30.60 7.42 6.40
C ARG A 482 31.47 8.51 7.02
N SER A 483 32.74 8.63 6.59
CA SER A 483 33.66 9.64 7.14
C SER A 483 33.12 11.08 7.02
N TYR A 484 32.31 11.35 5.99
CA TYR A 484 31.66 12.66 5.81
C TYR A 484 30.57 12.96 6.87
N GLU A 485 30.02 11.94 7.53
CA GLU A 485 29.08 12.08 8.65
C GLU A 485 29.78 12.40 9.97
N SER A 486 31.10 12.28 10.04
CA SER A 486 31.90 12.74 11.17
C SER A 486 32.15 14.24 11.08
N PHE A 487 32.14 14.96 12.22
CA PHE A 487 32.63 16.35 12.25
C PHE A 487 34.16 16.45 12.10
N GLY A 488 34.90 15.35 12.31
CA GLY A 488 36.33 15.27 12.06
C GLY A 488 37.01 14.14 12.82
N GLU A 489 38.34 14.07 12.72
CA GLU A 489 39.14 13.02 13.37
C GLU A 489 39.54 13.33 14.82
N ASP A 490 39.39 14.58 15.26
CA ASP A 490 39.73 15.05 16.60
C ASP A 490 38.51 14.97 17.54
N PRO A 491 38.54 14.16 18.62
CA PRO A 491 37.47 14.07 19.60
C PRO A 491 37.05 15.44 20.16
N ALA A 492 38.00 16.35 20.40
CA ALA A 492 37.68 17.67 20.94
C ALA A 492 36.87 18.53 19.96
N LEU A 493 37.14 18.38 18.65
CA LEU A 493 36.35 19.02 17.62
C LEU A 493 34.93 18.46 17.58
N VAL A 494 34.78 17.12 17.54
CA VAL A 494 33.47 16.47 17.54
C VAL A 494 32.67 16.89 18.77
N THR A 495 33.29 16.91 19.96
CA THR A 495 32.64 17.39 21.18
C THR A 495 32.19 18.84 21.12
N SER A 496 32.96 19.70 20.46
CA SER A 496 32.57 21.11 20.29
C SER A 496 31.33 21.29 19.41
N MET A 497 31.04 20.36 18.49
CA MET A 497 29.91 20.43 17.53
C MET A 497 28.60 19.87 18.07
N GLU A 498 28.60 19.26 19.26
CA GLU A 498 27.40 18.71 19.89
C GLU A 498 26.33 19.76 20.23
N THR A 499 26.64 21.05 20.08
CA THR A 499 25.66 22.14 20.10
C THR A 499 24.52 21.95 19.10
N VAL A 500 24.71 21.13 18.05
CA VAL A 500 23.64 20.66 17.17
C VAL A 500 22.48 20.02 17.96
N VAL A 501 22.74 19.34 19.08
CA VAL A 501 21.73 18.77 19.98
C VAL A 501 20.83 19.86 20.57
N GLN A 502 21.38 21.01 20.98
CA GLN A 502 20.58 22.16 21.43
C GLN A 502 19.75 22.76 20.30
N GLY A 503 20.32 22.83 19.10
CA GLY A 503 19.59 23.27 17.91
C GLY A 503 18.34 22.42 17.69
N LEU A 504 18.51 21.11 17.73
CA LEU A 504 17.46 20.12 17.51
C LEU A 504 16.41 20.13 18.63
N GLN A 505 16.83 20.01 19.90
CA GLN A 505 15.93 19.72 21.03
C GLN A 505 15.57 20.95 21.88
N GLY A 506 16.43 21.95 21.91
CA GLY A 506 16.34 23.10 22.83
C GLY A 506 17.02 22.81 24.17
N ALA A 507 16.40 23.25 25.27
CA ALA A 507 16.95 23.08 26.61
C ALA A 507 17.13 21.60 27.01
N ALA A 508 18.25 21.30 27.69
CA ALA A 508 18.64 19.94 28.11
C ALA A 508 17.63 19.22 29.03
N ASN A 509 16.66 19.94 29.61
CA ASN A 509 15.60 19.35 30.42
C ASN A 509 14.40 18.84 29.59
N GLY A 510 14.46 18.93 28.25
CA GLY A 510 13.41 18.52 27.32
C GLY A 510 12.18 19.44 27.30
N GLY A 511 12.19 20.55 28.04
CA GLY A 511 11.03 21.45 28.16
C GLY A 511 10.61 22.14 26.85
N ASP A 512 11.52 22.19 25.88
CA ASP A 512 11.33 22.78 24.56
C ASP A 512 10.81 21.80 23.51
N LEU A 513 10.84 20.48 23.76
CA LEU A 513 10.36 19.45 22.81
C LEU A 513 8.86 19.52 22.53
N LYS A 514 8.10 20.29 23.33
CA LYS A 514 6.68 20.61 23.09
C LYS A 514 6.46 21.67 22.02
N ARG A 515 7.53 22.37 21.58
CA ARG A 515 7.44 23.41 20.57
C ARG A 515 7.36 22.79 19.18
N ASN A 516 6.74 23.49 18.25
CA ASN A 516 6.56 23.03 16.87
C ASN A 516 7.82 23.23 15.99
N ASP A 517 8.97 23.54 16.58
CA ASP A 517 10.25 23.82 15.91
C ASP A 517 11.43 23.07 16.55
N LYS A 518 11.16 22.00 17.31
CA LYS A 518 12.15 21.21 18.06
C LYS A 518 11.88 19.73 17.94
N VAL A 519 12.87 18.91 17.65
CA VAL A 519 12.77 17.43 17.53
C VAL A 519 13.65 16.77 18.58
N LEU A 520 13.33 15.55 18.97
CA LEU A 520 14.24 14.69 19.75
C LEU A 520 15.48 14.40 18.89
N ALA A 521 16.67 14.48 19.50
CA ALA A 521 17.94 14.18 18.84
C ALA A 521 18.38 12.74 19.15
N THR A 522 19.42 12.27 18.44
CA THR A 522 20.00 10.94 18.63
C THR A 522 21.52 11.02 18.52
N ALA A 523 22.24 10.79 19.61
CA ALA A 523 23.69 10.59 19.54
C ALA A 523 24.00 9.20 18.98
N LYS A 524 24.60 9.12 17.78
CA LYS A 524 24.89 7.84 17.10
C LYS A 524 26.32 7.75 16.52
N HIS A 525 26.87 6.56 16.29
CA HIS A 525 26.38 5.23 16.68
C HIS A 525 27.22 4.74 17.87
N PHE A 526 26.55 4.42 18.97
CA PHE A 526 27.23 4.04 20.21
C PHE A 526 27.82 2.62 20.11
N VAL A 527 29.13 2.40 20.20
CA VAL A 527 30.24 3.36 20.21
C VAL A 527 31.43 2.82 19.43
N GLY A 528 32.24 3.70 18.85
CA GLY A 528 33.46 3.34 18.14
C GLY A 528 33.26 3.09 16.65
N ASP A 529 32.13 3.48 16.09
CA ASP A 529 31.80 3.39 14.66
C ASP A 529 32.88 4.00 13.74
N GLY A 530 33.44 5.17 14.06
CA GLY A 530 34.51 5.79 13.28
C GLY A 530 35.91 5.15 13.41
N GLY A 531 36.06 4.08 14.21
CA GLY A 531 37.35 3.45 14.54
C GLY A 531 37.57 2.06 13.94
N THR A 532 36.69 1.59 13.05
CA THR A 532 36.73 0.23 12.52
C THR A 532 37.98 -0.04 11.69
N GLU A 533 38.62 -1.19 11.89
CA GLU A 533 39.83 -1.56 11.14
C GLU A 533 39.51 -1.94 9.69
N TYR A 534 40.31 -1.49 8.73
CA TYR A 534 40.16 -1.90 7.32
C TYR A 534 40.29 -3.42 7.15
N GLY A 535 39.37 -4.03 6.40
CA GLY A 535 39.29 -5.48 6.15
C GLY A 535 38.59 -6.27 7.27
N SER A 536 38.08 -5.61 8.31
CA SER A 536 37.48 -6.30 9.47
C SER A 536 35.97 -6.52 9.35
N SER A 537 35.31 -5.91 8.37
CA SER A 537 33.86 -6.06 8.18
C SER A 537 33.51 -7.45 7.67
N THR A 538 32.41 -7.99 8.19
CA THR A 538 31.80 -9.25 7.75
C THR A 538 30.46 -9.02 7.04
N THR A 539 30.06 -7.76 6.82
CA THR A 539 28.77 -7.41 6.24
C THR A 539 28.89 -7.11 4.75
N GLY A 540 28.26 -7.95 3.93
CA GLY A 540 28.12 -7.71 2.49
C GLY A 540 29.47 -7.47 1.79
N THR A 541 29.55 -6.39 1.02
CA THR A 541 30.76 -5.97 0.29
C THR A 541 31.59 -4.92 1.05
N TYR A 542 31.20 -4.57 2.28
CA TYR A 542 31.91 -3.56 3.05
C TYR A 542 33.29 -4.07 3.43
N THR A 543 34.29 -3.20 3.27
CA THR A 543 35.66 -3.50 3.72
C THR A 543 35.94 -2.92 5.09
N ILE A 544 35.25 -1.85 5.49
CA ILE A 544 35.52 -1.10 6.73
C ILE A 544 34.24 -0.81 7.52
N ASP A 545 33.16 -0.35 6.86
CA ASP A 545 31.89 -0.08 7.53
C ASP A 545 31.31 -1.34 8.17
N GLN A 546 30.74 -1.19 9.37
CA GLN A 546 30.29 -2.31 10.21
C GLN A 546 31.41 -3.32 10.56
N GLY A 547 32.66 -2.86 10.56
CA GLY A 547 33.83 -3.63 10.98
C GLY A 547 34.06 -3.66 12.49
N VAL A 548 35.27 -4.06 12.88
CA VAL A 548 35.69 -4.21 14.27
C VAL A 548 36.63 -3.06 14.66
N THR A 549 36.25 -2.30 15.69
CA THR A 549 37.11 -1.29 16.31
C THR A 549 38.02 -1.94 17.36
N LYS A 550 39.32 -2.06 17.05
CA LYS A 550 40.31 -2.71 17.93
C LYS A 550 41.16 -1.68 18.67
N VAL A 551 40.72 -1.32 19.87
CA VAL A 551 41.40 -0.34 20.73
C VAL A 551 41.42 -0.80 22.19
N THR A 552 42.34 -0.25 22.98
CA THR A 552 42.29 -0.41 24.44
C THR A 552 41.08 0.34 25.01
N ARG A 553 40.64 -0.03 26.22
CA ARG A 553 39.56 0.70 26.92
C ARG A 553 39.87 2.20 27.05
N GLN A 554 41.11 2.54 27.39
CA GLN A 554 41.55 3.93 27.52
C GLN A 554 41.44 4.69 26.19
N GLN A 555 41.80 4.07 25.07
CA GLN A 555 41.64 4.68 23.74
C GLN A 555 40.16 4.80 23.33
N LEU A 556 39.34 3.79 23.61
CA LEU A 556 37.89 3.86 23.37
C LEU A 556 37.28 5.05 24.13
N GLU A 557 37.65 5.23 25.39
CA GLU A 557 37.17 6.33 26.24
C GLU A 557 37.67 7.69 25.75
N ALA A 558 38.97 7.81 25.48
CA ALA A 558 39.60 9.06 25.10
C ALA A 558 39.22 9.56 23.70
N VAL A 559 38.83 8.64 22.80
CA VAL A 559 38.53 8.98 21.40
C VAL A 559 37.03 8.87 21.12
N HIS A 560 36.47 7.67 21.21
CA HIS A 560 35.14 7.39 20.68
C HIS A 560 34.00 7.65 21.67
N LEU A 561 34.26 7.51 22.97
CA LEU A 561 33.26 7.77 24.01
C LEU A 561 33.22 9.24 24.43
N ALA A 562 34.31 9.99 24.24
CA ALA A 562 34.44 11.36 24.71
C ALA A 562 33.27 12.28 24.29
N PRO A 563 32.74 12.22 23.04
CA PRO A 563 31.59 13.04 22.66
C PRO A 563 30.26 12.64 23.33
N TYR A 564 30.09 11.38 23.73
CA TYR A 564 28.80 10.94 24.29
C TYR A 564 28.51 11.55 25.66
N GLN A 565 29.55 11.84 26.46
CA GLN A 565 29.35 12.46 27.77
C GLN A 565 28.71 13.84 27.65
N SER A 566 29.25 14.71 26.77
CA SER A 566 28.71 16.06 26.60
C SER A 566 27.33 15.99 25.93
N ALA A 567 27.05 15.02 25.05
CA ALA A 567 25.71 14.83 24.49
C ALA A 567 24.67 14.49 25.58
N VAL A 568 25.03 13.62 26.54
CA VAL A 568 24.18 13.32 27.71
C VAL A 568 23.97 14.53 28.60
N ASP A 569 25.03 15.31 28.89
CA ASP A 569 24.92 16.55 29.68
C ASP A 569 24.03 17.60 28.98
N ARG A 570 23.95 17.52 27.66
CA ARG A 570 23.11 18.33 26.78
C ARG A 570 21.67 17.83 26.67
N GLY A 571 21.34 16.71 27.31
CA GLY A 571 19.99 16.15 27.38
C GLY A 571 19.54 15.44 26.11
N VAL A 572 20.46 14.82 25.37
CA VAL A 572 20.15 13.87 24.29
C VAL A 572 19.34 12.68 24.79
#